data_AF-A0AAP6ZQS8-F1
#
_entry.id   AF-A0AAP6ZQS8-F1
#
_cell.length_a   1.000
_cell.length_b   1.000
_cell.length_c   1.000
_cell.angle_alpha   90.00
_cell.angle_beta   90.00
_cell.angle_gamma   90.00
#
_symmetry.space_group_name_H-M   'P 1'
#
loop_
_entity.id
_entity.type
_entity.pdbx_description
1 polymer ?
#
loop_
_entity_poly.entity_id
_entity_poly.type
_entity_poly.pdbx_seq_one_letter_code
_entity_poly.pdbx_strand_id
1 'polypeptide(L)'
;MRIPRMVKWAVTVSIFLVCSTSMLNKPTIFAWAPNEGSDSTASSPIQLFDIKAQRIVKTFPNNKEFQATAAQWIRSITGPSPQLTIGHQCGYIVRIPLTSPADVVLPRETVQVKDVFLIYCPEKEPLLLVFSKERKPYLLRINIDVKPFIQQLLTTEPTGKAEKSSG
;
A
#
# COMPACT_ATOMS: atom_id res chain seq x y z
N MET A 1 64.71 16.44 -7.14
CA MET A 1 63.48 15.63 -7.23
C MET A 1 63.24 14.98 -5.86
N ARG A 2 62.15 15.37 -5.18
CA ARG A 2 61.60 14.97 -3.86
C ARG A 2 62.54 14.67 -2.66
N ILE A 3 62.41 15.57 -1.68
CA ILE A 3 62.87 15.57 -0.28
C ILE A 3 61.69 15.04 0.60
N PRO A 4 61.83 14.77 1.93
CA PRO A 4 62.40 13.58 2.54
C PRO A 4 61.43 12.84 3.49
N ARG A 5 62.02 11.82 4.13
CA ARG A 5 61.56 10.91 5.16
C ARG A 5 60.80 11.53 6.34
N MET A 6 59.91 10.68 6.84
CA MET A 6 59.11 10.74 8.06
C MET A 6 59.82 11.33 9.28
N VAL A 7 59.11 12.20 9.97
CA VAL A 7 59.39 12.60 11.36
C VAL A 7 58.35 11.90 12.23
N LYS A 8 58.82 10.97 13.08
CA LYS A 8 58.09 10.41 14.21
C LYS A 8 58.16 11.41 15.35
N TRP A 9 57.02 11.90 15.82
CA TRP A 9 56.91 12.53 17.14
C TRP A 9 55.90 11.75 17.97
N ALA A 10 56.42 11.13 19.03
CA ALA A 10 55.64 10.58 20.13
C ALA A 10 55.42 11.69 21.15
N VAL A 11 54.17 11.97 21.52
CA VAL A 11 53.85 12.71 22.75
C VAL A 11 52.57 12.13 23.35
N THR A 12 52.80 11.24 24.31
CA THR A 12 52.13 11.08 25.62
C THR A 12 50.66 11.46 25.77
N VAL A 13 49.90 10.39 26.03
CA VAL A 13 48.75 10.21 26.92
C VAL A 13 48.58 11.34 27.96
N SER A 14 47.44 12.02 27.89
CA SER A 14 46.83 12.71 29.04
C SER A 14 45.52 12.02 29.39
N ILE A 15 45.54 11.38 30.55
CA ILE A 15 44.39 10.83 31.27
C ILE A 15 43.49 12.00 31.68
N PHE A 16 42.29 12.07 31.10
CA PHE A 16 41.17 12.80 31.70
C PHE A 16 40.29 11.79 32.42
N LEU A 17 40.48 11.74 33.73
CA LEU A 17 39.59 11.12 34.69
C LEU A 17 38.32 11.99 34.79
N VAL A 18 37.26 11.63 34.08
CA VAL A 18 35.91 12.15 34.35
C VAL A 18 34.98 10.96 34.55
N CYS A 19 34.81 10.62 35.82
CA CYS A 19 33.74 9.78 36.33
C CYS A 19 32.43 10.59 36.26
N SER A 20 31.52 10.24 35.36
CA SER A 20 30.12 10.67 35.45
C SER A 20 29.22 9.74 34.65
N THR A 21 28.53 8.91 35.43
CA THR A 21 27.29 8.18 35.15
C THR A 21 27.22 7.41 33.83
N SER A 22 27.47 6.10 33.95
CA SER A 22 26.89 5.10 33.07
C SER A 22 25.36 5.23 33.10
N MET A 23 24.80 6.11 32.28
CA MET A 23 23.42 5.97 31.84
C MET A 23 23.42 4.75 30.94
N LEU A 24 23.07 3.61 31.52
CA LEU A 24 22.69 2.40 30.82
C LEU A 24 21.47 2.75 29.96
N ASN A 25 21.72 3.32 28.79
CA ASN A 25 20.72 3.52 27.76
C ASN A 25 20.41 2.12 27.23
N LYS A 26 19.49 1.42 27.92
CA LYS A 26 18.88 0.21 27.37
C LYS A 26 18.32 0.63 26.02
N PRO A 27 18.77 0.09 24.88
CA PRO A 27 17.98 0.24 23.68
C PRO A 27 16.65 -0.40 24.03
N THR A 28 15.60 0.41 24.08
CA THR A 28 14.23 -0.09 24.00
C THR A 28 14.14 -0.70 22.62
N ILE A 29 14.58 -1.95 22.50
CA ILE A 29 14.21 -2.80 21.39
C ILE A 29 12.70 -2.87 21.52
N PHE A 30 12.00 -2.10 20.69
CA PHE A 30 10.63 -2.43 20.33
C PHE A 30 10.72 -3.83 19.73
N ALA A 31 10.54 -4.84 20.58
CA ALA A 31 10.26 -6.19 20.14
C ALA A 31 8.92 -6.06 19.42
N TRP A 32 8.96 -5.91 18.10
CA TRP A 32 7.82 -6.26 17.28
C TRP A 32 7.61 -7.74 17.51
N ALA A 33 6.68 -8.07 18.41
CA ALA A 33 6.13 -9.40 18.47
C ALA A 33 5.51 -9.65 17.09
N PRO A 34 5.91 -10.69 16.33
CA PRO A 34 5.06 -11.12 15.24
C PRO A 34 3.70 -11.40 15.87
N ASN A 35 2.65 -10.73 15.40
CA ASN A 35 1.30 -11.17 15.70
C ASN A 35 1.19 -12.58 15.10
N GLU A 36 1.44 -13.58 15.93
CA GLU A 36 1.07 -14.95 15.65
C GLU A 36 -0.46 -14.95 15.46
N GLY A 37 -0.86 -15.27 14.23
CA GLY A 37 -2.22 -15.61 13.80
C GLY A 37 -3.36 -15.04 14.63
N SER A 38 -3.84 -13.85 14.27
CA SER A 38 -5.30 -13.72 14.21
C SER A 38 -5.73 -14.36 12.89
N ASP A 39 -6.06 -15.64 12.91
CA ASP A 39 -7.06 -16.18 11.98
C ASP A 39 -8.40 -15.52 12.34
N SER A 40 -8.49 -14.22 12.03
CA SER A 40 -9.78 -13.60 11.77
C SER A 40 -10.00 -13.83 10.30
N THR A 41 -11.02 -14.60 9.97
CA THR A 41 -11.62 -14.73 8.63
C THR A 41 -12.18 -13.40 8.11
N ALA A 42 -11.74 -12.27 8.66
CA ALA A 42 -12.11 -10.92 8.27
C ALA A 42 -11.15 -10.47 7.16
N SER A 43 -11.66 -10.44 5.93
CA SER A 43 -10.95 -9.85 4.81
C SER A 43 -10.56 -8.41 5.11
N SER A 44 -9.34 -8.01 4.72
CA SER A 44 -8.86 -6.63 4.91
C SER A 44 -9.86 -5.62 4.35
N PRO A 45 -10.08 -4.48 5.03
CA PRO A 45 -11.13 -3.55 4.65
C PRO A 45 -10.84 -2.88 3.31
N ILE A 46 -11.90 -2.37 2.70
CA ILE A 46 -11.84 -1.63 1.45
C ILE A 46 -11.54 -0.18 1.76
N GLN A 47 -10.73 0.44 0.92
CA GLN A 47 -10.24 1.80 1.15
C GLN A 47 -10.53 2.67 -0.06
N LEU A 48 -11.13 3.82 0.16
CA LEU A 48 -11.31 4.89 -0.82
C LEU A 48 -10.26 5.96 -0.56
N PHE A 49 -9.30 6.08 -1.47
CA PHE A 49 -8.27 7.11 -1.45
C PHE A 49 -8.66 8.25 -2.39
N ASP A 50 -8.63 9.48 -1.89
CA ASP A 50 -8.81 10.69 -2.69
C ASP A 50 -7.44 11.18 -3.14
N ILE A 51 -7.22 11.24 -4.46
CA ILE A 51 -5.92 11.63 -5.04
C ILE A 51 -5.60 13.09 -4.71
N LYS A 52 -6.60 13.97 -4.69
CA LYS A 52 -6.42 15.40 -4.42
C LYS A 52 -6.16 15.64 -2.94
N ALA A 53 -6.88 14.96 -2.05
CA ALA A 53 -6.67 15.07 -0.60
C ALA A 53 -5.47 14.25 -0.10
N GLN A 54 -4.87 13.41 -0.96
CA GLN A 54 -3.72 12.55 -0.67
C GLN A 54 -3.90 11.66 0.56
N ARG A 55 -5.13 11.19 0.81
CA ARG A 55 -5.45 10.37 1.97
C ARG A 55 -6.61 9.42 1.73
N ILE A 56 -6.70 8.39 2.55
CA ILE A 56 -7.90 7.57 2.65
C ILE A 56 -9.01 8.44 3.25
N VAL A 57 -10.11 8.59 2.52
CA VAL A 57 -11.27 9.39 2.94
C VAL A 57 -12.40 8.52 3.50
N LYS A 58 -12.46 7.24 3.11
CA LYS A 58 -13.43 6.26 3.63
C LYS A 58 -12.85 4.86 3.68
N THR A 59 -13.33 4.07 4.64
CA THR A 59 -12.99 2.67 4.84
C THR A 59 -14.27 1.87 5.02
N PHE A 60 -14.41 0.74 4.35
CA PHE A 60 -15.62 -0.10 4.41
C PHE A 60 -15.28 -1.54 4.80
N PRO A 61 -16.18 -2.26 5.51
CA PRO A 61 -16.02 -3.69 5.70
C PRO A 61 -16.02 -4.39 4.35
N ASN A 62 -15.12 -5.36 4.18
CA ASN A 62 -14.98 -6.09 2.93
C ASN A 62 -15.94 -7.29 2.90
N ASN A 63 -17.13 -7.05 2.32
CA ASN A 63 -18.23 -8.00 2.23
C ASN A 63 -18.29 -8.71 0.87
N LYS A 64 -19.26 -9.61 0.70
CA LYS A 64 -19.43 -10.42 -0.51
C LYS A 64 -19.80 -9.56 -1.73
N GLU A 65 -20.54 -8.48 -1.52
CA GLU A 65 -20.95 -7.55 -2.57
C GLU A 65 -19.72 -6.90 -3.20
N PHE A 66 -18.78 -6.42 -2.39
CA PHE A 66 -17.53 -5.84 -2.88
C PHE A 66 -16.61 -6.87 -3.54
N GLN A 67 -16.57 -8.12 -3.05
CA GLN A 67 -15.85 -9.21 -3.72
C GLN A 67 -16.45 -9.50 -5.11
N ALA A 68 -17.79 -9.50 -5.23
CA ALA A 68 -18.47 -9.68 -6.50
C ALA A 68 -18.15 -8.53 -7.47
N THR A 69 -18.14 -7.29 -6.98
CA THR A 69 -17.75 -6.11 -7.77
C THR A 69 -16.31 -6.22 -8.28
N ALA A 70 -15.35 -6.58 -7.42
CA ALA A 70 -13.96 -6.76 -7.84
C ALA A 70 -13.83 -7.86 -8.92
N ALA A 71 -14.57 -8.97 -8.77
CA ALA A 71 -14.60 -10.03 -9.75
C ALA A 71 -15.22 -9.58 -11.10
N GLN A 72 -16.23 -8.70 -11.09
CA GLN A 72 -16.76 -8.09 -12.31
C GLN A 72 -15.72 -7.23 -13.01
N TRP A 73 -14.97 -6.40 -12.27
CA TRP A 73 -13.92 -5.58 -12.87
C TRP A 73 -12.83 -6.45 -13.51
N ILE A 74 -12.37 -7.50 -12.82
CA ILE A 74 -11.37 -8.43 -13.37
C ILE A 74 -11.88 -9.08 -14.67
N ARG A 75 -13.13 -9.55 -14.70
CA ARG A 75 -13.72 -10.16 -15.91
C ARG A 75 -13.86 -9.17 -17.07
N SER A 76 -13.96 -7.88 -16.78
CA SER A 76 -14.09 -6.82 -17.78
C SER A 76 -12.75 -6.34 -18.35
N ILE A 77 -11.62 -6.91 -17.92
CA ILE A 77 -10.28 -6.53 -18.41
C ILE A 77 -10.19 -6.79 -19.91
N THR A 78 -9.81 -5.76 -20.67
CA THR A 78 -9.61 -5.84 -22.14
C THR A 78 -8.14 -5.88 -22.54
N GLY A 79 -7.22 -5.70 -21.58
CA GLY A 79 -5.79 -5.83 -21.77
C GLY A 79 -4.99 -4.70 -21.11
N PRO A 80 -3.68 -4.62 -21.40
CA PRO A 80 -2.82 -3.56 -20.87
C PRO A 80 -3.30 -2.16 -21.27
N SER A 81 -3.13 -1.20 -20.36
CA SER A 81 -3.32 0.21 -20.66
C SER A 81 -2.14 0.75 -21.49
N PRO A 82 -2.39 1.57 -22.53
CA PRO A 82 -1.32 2.30 -23.20
C PRO A 82 -0.73 3.41 -22.32
N GLN A 83 -1.43 3.79 -21.24
CA GLN A 83 -0.94 4.77 -20.28
C GLN A 83 0.11 4.15 -19.36
N LEU A 84 1.25 4.80 -19.21
CA LEU A 84 2.33 4.36 -18.31
C LEU A 84 2.16 4.89 -16.87
N THR A 85 1.34 5.94 -16.68
CA THR A 85 1.23 6.65 -15.41
C THR A 85 -0.22 7.04 -15.11
N ILE A 86 -0.56 7.05 -13.82
CA ILE A 86 -1.81 7.59 -13.30
C ILE A 86 -1.62 9.11 -13.15
N GLY A 87 -2.45 9.92 -13.80
CA GLY A 87 -2.36 11.38 -13.68
C GLY A 87 -2.54 11.86 -12.23
N HIS A 88 -1.91 12.97 -11.87
CA HIS A 88 -1.71 13.36 -10.46
C HIS A 88 -2.81 14.24 -9.84
N GLN A 89 -3.89 14.58 -10.56
CA GLN A 89 -4.73 15.73 -10.17
C GLN A 89 -6.23 15.43 -10.04
N CYS A 90 -6.68 14.20 -10.31
CA CYS A 90 -8.12 13.93 -10.32
C CYS A 90 -8.47 12.54 -9.85
N GLY A 91 -9.61 12.45 -9.16
CA GLY A 91 -10.31 11.20 -8.96
C GLY A 91 -9.97 10.45 -7.67
N TYR A 92 -10.32 9.18 -7.67
CA TYR A 92 -10.23 8.29 -6.50
C TYR A 92 -9.55 6.98 -6.87
N ILE A 93 -8.89 6.37 -5.88
CA ILE A 93 -8.41 4.99 -5.96
C ILE A 93 -9.19 4.16 -4.96
N VAL A 94 -9.86 3.10 -5.42
CA VAL A 94 -10.52 2.14 -4.55
C VAL A 94 -9.67 0.88 -4.47
N ARG A 95 -9.20 0.53 -3.28
CA ARG A 95 -8.54 -0.75 -3.02
C ARG A 95 -9.57 -1.76 -2.51
N ILE A 96 -9.70 -2.88 -3.22
CA ILE A 96 -10.42 -4.06 -2.74
C ILE A 96 -9.42 -5.21 -2.58
N PRO A 97 -9.07 -5.59 -1.34
CA PRO A 97 -8.37 -6.84 -1.05
C PRO A 97 -9.27 -8.03 -1.41
N LEU A 98 -8.76 -9.02 -2.12
CA LEU A 98 -9.50 -10.22 -2.47
C LEU A 98 -9.42 -11.24 -1.35
N THR A 99 -10.52 -11.93 -1.06
CA THR A 99 -10.55 -13.01 -0.04
C THR A 99 -9.70 -14.20 -0.44
N SER A 100 -9.60 -14.47 -1.73
CA SER A 100 -8.69 -15.45 -2.33
C SER A 100 -8.00 -14.83 -3.55
N PRO A 101 -6.76 -15.22 -3.86
CA PRO A 101 -6.09 -14.77 -5.07
C PRO A 101 -6.93 -15.06 -6.32
N ALA A 102 -6.92 -14.14 -7.28
CA ALA A 102 -7.57 -14.29 -8.58
C ALA A 102 -6.53 -14.33 -9.70
N ASP A 103 -6.82 -15.09 -10.75
CA ASP A 103 -6.01 -15.13 -11.96
C ASP A 103 -6.45 -14.03 -12.93
N VAL A 104 -5.50 -13.22 -13.38
CA VAL A 104 -5.67 -12.25 -14.46
C VAL A 104 -4.86 -12.74 -15.66
N VAL A 105 -5.57 -13.12 -16.73
CA VAL A 105 -4.95 -13.60 -17.97
C VAL A 105 -4.56 -12.42 -18.84
N LEU A 106 -3.27 -12.28 -19.11
CA LEU A 106 -2.70 -11.27 -20.00
C LEU A 106 -2.13 -11.94 -21.26
N PRO A 107 -1.84 -11.18 -22.34
CA PRO A 107 -1.38 -11.77 -23.59
C PRO A 107 -0.10 -12.62 -23.52
N ARG A 108 0.75 -12.43 -22.49
CA ARG A 108 2.05 -13.11 -22.35
C ARG A 108 2.19 -13.94 -21.08
N GLU A 109 1.28 -13.79 -20.12
CA GLU A 109 1.38 -14.42 -18.79
C GLU A 109 0.03 -14.40 -18.07
N THR A 110 -0.14 -15.30 -17.11
CA THR A 110 -1.24 -15.25 -16.15
C THR A 110 -0.69 -14.79 -14.82
N VAL A 111 -1.31 -13.76 -14.25
CA VAL A 111 -0.85 -13.13 -13.01
C VAL A 111 -1.84 -13.42 -11.90
N GLN A 112 -1.37 -13.99 -10.79
CA GLN A 112 -2.16 -14.09 -9.57
C GLN A 112 -2.12 -12.78 -8.78
N VAL A 113 -3.30 -12.24 -8.51
CA VAL A 113 -3.48 -10.95 -7.84
C VAL A 113 -4.23 -11.13 -6.52
N LYS A 114 -3.83 -10.37 -5.49
CA LYS A 114 -4.46 -10.40 -4.15
C LYS A 114 -5.22 -9.12 -3.82
N ASP A 115 -4.91 -8.04 -4.51
CA ASP A 115 -5.55 -6.75 -4.35
C ASP A 115 -5.90 -6.19 -5.73
N VAL A 116 -7.05 -5.52 -5.82
CA VAL A 116 -7.48 -4.79 -7.00
C VAL A 116 -7.61 -3.32 -6.66
N PHE A 117 -6.99 -2.46 -7.47
CA PHE A 117 -7.03 -1.01 -7.31
C PHE A 117 -7.76 -0.40 -8.49
N LEU A 118 -9.01 0.02 -8.31
CA LEU A 118 -9.74 0.78 -9.31
C LEU A 118 -9.27 2.24 -9.25
N ILE A 119 -8.75 2.73 -10.37
CA ILE A 119 -8.40 4.12 -10.57
C ILE A 119 -9.52 4.77 -11.38
N TYR A 120 -10.20 5.73 -10.78
CA TYR A 120 -11.31 6.45 -11.40
C TYR A 120 -11.00 7.94 -11.44
N CYS A 121 -11.11 8.56 -12.62
CA CYS A 121 -11.15 10.01 -12.78
C CYS A 121 -12.30 10.37 -13.73
N PRO A 122 -13.14 11.39 -13.44
CA PRO A 122 -14.33 11.70 -14.23
C PRO A 122 -14.09 11.94 -15.73
N GLU A 123 -12.92 12.48 -16.08
CA GLU A 123 -12.55 12.86 -17.45
C GLU A 123 -11.78 11.75 -18.20
N LYS A 124 -11.54 10.60 -17.56
CA LYS A 124 -10.72 9.52 -18.11
C LYS A 124 -11.42 8.18 -18.02
N GLU A 125 -11.02 7.26 -18.88
CA GLU A 125 -11.43 5.86 -18.75
C GLU A 125 -10.91 5.28 -17.43
N PRO A 126 -11.72 4.48 -16.72
CA PRO A 126 -11.28 3.81 -15.51
C PRO A 126 -10.23 2.75 -15.83
N LEU A 127 -9.27 2.59 -14.93
CA LEU A 127 -8.21 1.61 -15.05
C LEU A 127 -8.17 0.73 -13.81
N LEU A 128 -7.77 -0.52 -13.98
CA LEU A 128 -7.37 -1.37 -12.87
C LEU A 128 -5.86 -1.40 -12.75
N LEU A 129 -5.36 -1.15 -11.55
CA LEU A 129 -4.01 -1.49 -11.16
C LEU A 129 -4.05 -2.76 -10.32
N VAL A 130 -3.23 -3.73 -10.69
CA VAL A 130 -3.01 -4.96 -9.93
C VAL A 130 -1.52 -5.24 -9.80
N PHE A 131 -1.15 -6.07 -8.84
CA PHE A 131 0.24 -6.47 -8.61
C PHE A 131 0.38 -7.99 -8.70
N SER A 132 1.45 -8.45 -9.35
CA SER A 132 1.83 -9.87 -9.27
C SER A 132 2.35 -10.25 -7.89
N LYS A 133 2.62 -11.54 -7.69
CA LYS A 133 3.28 -12.05 -6.47
C LYS A 133 4.63 -11.38 -6.22
N GLU A 134 5.35 -11.01 -7.27
CA GLU A 134 6.64 -10.32 -7.23
C GLU A 134 6.50 -8.80 -7.05
N ARG A 135 5.27 -8.31 -6.80
CA ARG A 135 4.93 -6.88 -6.69
C ARG A 135 5.16 -6.07 -7.96
N LYS A 136 5.17 -6.74 -9.13
CA LYS A 136 5.22 -6.06 -10.43
C LYS A 136 3.84 -5.44 -10.72
N PRO A 137 3.75 -4.13 -11.03
CA PRO A 137 2.48 -3.47 -11.32
C PRO A 137 2.01 -3.75 -12.75
N TYR A 138 0.70 -3.93 -12.91
CA TYR A 138 0.02 -4.02 -14.20
C TYR A 138 -1.15 -3.04 -14.23
N LEU A 139 -1.09 -2.09 -15.16
CA LEU A 139 -2.17 -1.15 -15.41
C LEU A 139 -3.00 -1.65 -16.59
N LEU A 140 -4.29 -1.89 -16.35
CA LEU A 140 -5.18 -2.64 -17.23
C LEU A 140 -6.41 -1.80 -17.57
N ARG A 141 -6.84 -1.87 -18.82
CA ARG A 141 -8.13 -1.30 -19.26
C ARG A 141 -9.25 -2.25 -18.89
N ILE A 142 -10.38 -1.69 -18.52
CA ILE A 142 -11.62 -2.41 -18.24
C ILE A 142 -12.76 -1.86 -19.08
N ASN A 143 -13.73 -2.71 -19.40
CA ASN A 143 -14.94 -2.34 -20.12
C ASN A 143 -16.18 -2.56 -19.24
N ILE A 144 -16.36 -1.68 -18.26
CA ILE A 144 -17.52 -1.66 -17.37
C ILE A 144 -17.71 -0.23 -16.82
N ASP A 145 -18.96 0.20 -16.66
CA ASP A 145 -19.25 1.48 -16.01
C ASP A 145 -19.08 1.36 -14.49
N VAL A 146 -18.10 2.08 -13.96
CA VAL A 146 -17.79 2.10 -12.53
C VAL A 146 -18.36 3.32 -11.81
N LYS A 147 -18.95 4.28 -12.54
CA LYS A 147 -19.48 5.52 -11.94
C LYS A 147 -20.52 5.25 -10.84
N PRO A 148 -21.50 4.32 -11.02
CA PRO A 148 -22.48 4.04 -9.98
C PRO A 148 -21.84 3.55 -8.68
N PHE A 149 -20.82 2.70 -8.80
CA PHE A 149 -20.07 2.19 -7.66
C PHE A 149 -19.32 3.31 -6.91
N ILE A 150 -18.63 4.19 -7.65
CA ILE A 150 -17.93 5.33 -7.04
C ILE A 150 -18.91 6.26 -6.34
N GLN A 151 -20.04 6.58 -6.98
CA GLN A 151 -21.08 7.40 -6.37
C GLN A 151 -21.63 6.78 -5.08
N GLN A 152 -21.91 5.48 -5.10
CA GLN A 152 -22.33 4.74 -3.89
C GLN A 152 -21.32 4.90 -2.75
N LEU A 153 -20.02 4.73 -3.02
CA LEU A 153 -19.00 4.91 -1.97
C LEU A 153 -18.95 6.37 -1.46
N LEU A 154 -19.16 7.35 -2.32
CA LEU A 154 -19.14 8.77 -1.94
C LEU A 154 -20.36 9.19 -1.12
N THR A 155 -21.53 8.57 -1.34
CA THR A 155 -22.77 8.89 -0.61
C THR A 155 -23.01 8.02 0.62
N THR A 156 -22.36 6.84 0.71
CA THR A 156 -22.53 5.92 1.84
C THR A 156 -21.63 6.31 3.01
N GLU A 157 -22.17 6.32 4.23
CA GLU A 157 -21.38 6.48 5.44
C GLU A 157 -20.61 5.19 5.76
N PRO A 158 -19.31 5.28 6.14
CA PRO A 158 -18.55 4.13 6.63
C PRO A 158 -19.26 3.47 7.82
N THR A 159 -19.85 2.29 7.62
CA THR A 159 -20.40 1.49 8.72
C THR A 159 -19.25 0.86 9.50
N GLY A 160 -18.77 1.60 10.50
CA GLY A 160 -17.71 1.15 11.39
C GLY A 160 -17.31 2.23 12.38
N LYS A 161 -18.09 2.41 13.44
CA LYS A 161 -17.54 2.97 14.69
C LYS A 161 -16.43 2.02 15.12
N ALA A 162 -15.19 2.50 15.12
CA ALA A 162 -14.16 1.90 15.95
C ALA A 162 -14.63 2.01 17.40
N GLU A 163 -14.93 0.87 18.00
CA GLU A 163 -15.14 0.74 19.43
C GLU A 163 -13.87 1.25 20.12
N LYS A 164 -13.99 2.38 20.84
CA LYS A 164 -12.90 2.90 21.66
C LYS A 164 -12.58 1.85 22.73
N SER A 165 -11.33 1.40 22.72
CA SER A 165 -10.64 0.82 23.87
C SER A 165 -10.89 1.70 25.10
N SER A 166 -11.48 1.09 26.13
CA SER A 166 -11.45 1.55 27.52
C SER A 166 -11.15 0.33 28.37
N GLY A 167 -9.95 0.32 28.94
CA GLY A 167 -9.43 -0.69 29.86
C GLY A 167 -8.07 -0.22 30.34
#